data_AF-A0A9D5M815-F1
#
_entry.id   AF-A0A9D5M815-F1
#
_cell.length_a   1.000
_cell.length_b   1.000
_cell.length_c   1.000
_cell.angle_alpha   90.00
_cell.angle_beta   90.00
_cell.angle_gamma   90.00
#
_symmetry.space_group_name_H-M   'P 1'
#
loop_
_entity.id
_entity.type
_entity.pdbx_description
1 polymer ?
#
loop_
_entity_poly.entity_id
_entity_poly.type
_entity_poly.pdbx_seq_one_letter_code
_entity_poly.pdbx_strand_id
1 'polypeptide(L)'
;MEKFSKSEHYTIPNEWLYEDTDGLHVSEPRLTKHFFTEHHYVRIGNTELLRFDGKRYVNTSTNDCKCEIKQHIPLEIRMKKHMDAVYNELITEPLVPFSSFNADESIINMEDGVLHLDTMTKTPHSHEIYSTILIPCRYSAGMTFDDCPKFRDYLHELVNGDEELKTLIMEYMGVIVSNVYGYRYKKMLMLHGKGNTGKSVLRELIIRIIGEENNQSINIEQLNSDFGAAQVKDKRLSGAGDMTVKSLGQIEIIKSLTGSDNLNGNRKHKDAISFQYRGLLMFCCNELPRFDGDKGVHVYERFLIIPCNNVVEKSRRNSQLVDELYEERDAIVSIAIDTMRKTIERGYKFTEGKVILEQRKKYEILNNSLYGFIEQCCILNEGVTRRSEFNYEYGKWCKDNKLYVEPKNQIGKILREKFQIEARKIHGGIMCYDLKINYEKAGQ
;
A
#
# COMPACT_ATOMS: atom_id res chain seq x y z
N MET A 1 -10.00 29.61 -73.38
CA MET A 1 -11.26 29.74 -72.65
C MET A 1 -11.98 28.42 -72.72
N GLU A 2 -11.84 27.58 -71.71
CA GLU A 2 -12.83 26.54 -71.41
C GLU A 2 -12.90 26.45 -69.89
N LYS A 3 -14.11 26.69 -69.40
CA LYS A 3 -14.45 26.89 -67.99
C LYS A 3 -14.45 25.53 -67.29
N PHE A 4 -13.55 25.33 -66.32
CA PHE A 4 -13.78 24.33 -65.28
C PHE A 4 -14.77 24.92 -64.27
N SER A 5 -16.00 24.41 -64.37
CA SER A 5 -17.14 24.77 -63.56
C SER A 5 -17.32 23.75 -62.44
N LYS A 6 -17.41 24.27 -61.21
CA LYS A 6 -18.19 23.79 -60.06
C LYS A 6 -17.68 22.58 -59.27
N SER A 7 -17.02 22.92 -58.16
CA SER A 7 -17.46 22.63 -56.78
C SER A 7 -17.96 21.21 -56.51
N GLU A 8 -17.03 20.30 -56.22
CA GLU A 8 -17.32 19.23 -55.28
C GLU A 8 -17.28 19.85 -53.88
N HIS A 9 -18.46 19.99 -53.27
CA HIS A 9 -18.56 20.32 -51.85
C HIS A 9 -17.91 19.18 -51.05
N TYR A 10 -16.64 19.35 -50.69
CA TYR A 10 -16.06 18.61 -49.58
C TYR A 10 -16.92 18.95 -48.37
N THR A 11 -17.72 17.99 -47.91
CA THR A 11 -18.41 18.12 -46.64
C THR A 11 -17.30 18.14 -45.61
N ILE A 12 -16.97 19.32 -45.10
CA ILE A 12 -15.91 19.48 -44.12
C ILE A 12 -16.33 18.64 -42.91
N PRO A 13 -15.65 17.52 -42.60
CA PRO A 13 -16.22 16.53 -41.70
C PRO A 13 -16.32 17.00 -40.25
N ASN A 14 -15.62 18.08 -39.91
CA ASN A 14 -15.34 18.49 -38.56
C ASN A 14 -15.52 20.01 -38.38
N GLU A 15 -16.14 20.43 -37.28
CA GLU A 15 -16.48 21.85 -37.00
C GLU A 15 -15.25 22.79 -36.92
N TRP A 16 -14.06 22.24 -36.71
CA TRP A 16 -12.78 22.95 -36.61
C TRP A 16 -12.03 23.09 -37.93
N LEU A 17 -12.53 22.51 -39.01
CA LEU A 17 -11.97 22.71 -40.35
C LEU A 17 -12.85 23.73 -41.09
N TYR A 18 -12.24 24.57 -41.92
CA TYR A 18 -12.97 25.50 -42.78
C TYR A 18 -12.20 25.73 -44.08
N GLU A 19 -12.91 26.08 -45.15
CA GLU A 19 -12.32 26.34 -46.46
C GLU A 19 -12.60 27.79 -46.86
N ASP A 20 -11.58 28.48 -47.38
CA ASP A 20 -11.70 29.80 -47.98
C ASP A 20 -10.99 29.85 -49.35
N THR A 21 -10.76 31.05 -49.89
CA THR A 21 -10.13 31.21 -51.21
C THR A 21 -8.69 30.70 -51.30
N ASP A 22 -8.00 30.58 -50.16
CA ASP A 22 -6.60 30.14 -50.05
C ASP A 22 -6.48 28.65 -49.72
N GLY A 23 -7.60 27.96 -49.47
CA GLY A 23 -7.70 26.51 -49.33
C GLY A 23 -8.31 26.06 -48.01
N LEU A 24 -7.93 24.87 -47.56
CA LEU A 24 -8.43 24.25 -46.33
C LEU A 24 -7.58 24.68 -45.12
N HIS A 25 -8.24 25.10 -44.05
CA HIS A 25 -7.63 25.63 -42.84
C HIS A 25 -8.14 24.94 -41.57
N VAL A 26 -7.35 25.04 -40.50
CA VAL A 26 -7.70 24.57 -39.15
C VAL A 26 -8.02 25.79 -38.28
N SER A 27 -9.15 25.77 -37.59
CA SER A 27 -9.48 26.69 -36.52
C SER A 27 -9.03 26.08 -35.18
N GLU A 28 -7.87 26.50 -34.68
CA GLU A 28 -7.33 26.03 -33.40
C GLU A 28 -8.31 26.28 -32.24
N PRO A 29 -9.00 27.43 -32.12
CA PRO A 29 -9.96 27.64 -31.03
C PRO A 29 -11.12 26.63 -31.04
N ARG A 30 -11.62 26.26 -32.22
CA ARG A 30 -12.70 25.26 -32.34
C ARG A 30 -12.19 23.85 -32.04
N LEU A 31 -10.97 23.53 -32.46
CA LEU A 31 -10.33 22.27 -32.13
C LEU A 31 -10.05 22.16 -30.62
N THR A 32 -9.56 23.22 -29.99
CA THR A 32 -9.39 23.31 -28.54
C THR A 32 -10.72 23.08 -27.81
N LYS A 33 -11.80 23.71 -28.26
CA LYS A 33 -13.13 23.50 -27.68
C LYS A 33 -13.56 22.03 -27.73
N HIS A 34 -13.34 21.35 -28.86
CA HIS A 34 -13.63 19.92 -28.99
C HIS A 34 -12.83 19.05 -27.99
N PHE A 35 -11.54 19.37 -27.79
CA PHE A 35 -10.71 18.66 -26.80
C PHE A 35 -11.19 18.88 -25.34
N PHE A 36 -11.73 20.06 -25.03
CA PHE A 36 -12.34 20.30 -23.73
C PHE A 36 -13.67 19.57 -23.53
N THR A 37 -14.52 19.51 -24.56
CA THR A 37 -15.86 18.93 -24.43
C THR A 37 -15.88 17.41 -24.54
N GLU A 38 -15.03 16.82 -25.38
CA GLU A 38 -15.10 15.38 -25.67
C GLU A 38 -13.97 14.56 -25.02
N HIS A 39 -12.79 15.15 -24.85
CA HIS A 39 -11.61 14.42 -24.33
C HIS A 39 -11.34 14.68 -22.84
N HIS A 40 -11.98 15.71 -22.27
CA HIS A 40 -11.93 16.05 -20.84
C HIS A 40 -10.52 16.03 -20.24
N TYR A 41 -9.63 16.82 -20.82
CA TYR A 41 -8.29 17.02 -20.29
C TYR A 41 -8.30 17.86 -19.01
N VAL A 42 -7.49 17.47 -18.03
CA VAL A 42 -7.33 18.17 -16.76
C VAL A 42 -5.86 18.42 -16.49
N ARG A 43 -5.53 19.66 -16.14
CA ARG A 43 -4.18 20.07 -15.75
C ARG A 43 -3.93 19.78 -14.28
N ILE A 44 -2.87 19.02 -13.98
CA ILE A 44 -2.46 18.65 -12.62
C ILE A 44 -1.10 19.22 -12.19
N GLY A 45 -0.36 19.85 -13.12
CA GLY A 45 0.93 20.47 -12.86
C GLY A 45 1.26 21.54 -13.90
N ASN A 46 2.53 21.94 -13.98
CA ASN A 46 2.95 22.97 -14.94
C ASN A 46 2.74 22.53 -16.39
N THR A 47 3.05 21.27 -16.69
CA THR A 47 2.92 20.64 -18.02
C THR A 47 2.30 19.25 -17.93
N GLU A 48 1.80 18.87 -16.76
CA GLU A 48 1.28 17.53 -16.49
C GLU A 48 -0.23 17.55 -16.71
N LEU A 49 -0.70 16.72 -17.63
CA LEU A 49 -2.10 16.57 -18.01
C LEU A 49 -2.58 15.15 -17.72
N LEU A 50 -3.82 15.05 -17.28
CA LEU A 50 -4.59 13.81 -17.28
C LEU A 50 -5.70 13.92 -18.32
N ARG A 51 -6.05 12.80 -18.96
CA ARG A 51 -7.16 12.72 -19.92
C ARG A 51 -8.13 11.64 -19.46
N PHE A 52 -9.42 11.90 -19.55
CA PHE A 52 -10.44 10.89 -19.30
C PHE A 52 -10.51 9.91 -20.48
N ASP A 53 -10.31 8.62 -20.23
CA ASP A 53 -10.32 7.56 -21.27
C ASP A 53 -11.70 6.90 -21.48
N GLY A 54 -12.74 7.48 -20.88
CA GLY A 54 -14.09 6.91 -20.82
C GLY A 54 -14.38 6.18 -19.51
N LYS A 55 -13.36 5.83 -18.71
CA LYS A 55 -13.51 5.16 -17.41
C LYS A 55 -12.73 5.81 -16.29
N ARG A 56 -11.53 6.32 -16.57
CA ARG A 56 -10.64 6.97 -15.60
C ARG A 56 -9.78 8.05 -16.26
N TYR A 57 -9.12 8.83 -15.41
CA TYR A 57 -8.10 9.78 -15.82
C TYR A 57 -6.73 9.10 -15.92
N VAL A 58 -6.12 9.16 -17.10
CA VAL A 58 -4.80 8.60 -17.38
C VAL A 58 -3.78 9.70 -17.64
N ASN A 59 -2.55 9.48 -17.17
CA ASN A 59 -1.45 10.41 -17.44
C ASN A 59 -1.18 10.47 -18.94
N THR A 60 -1.19 11.67 -19.49
CA THR A 60 -0.99 11.90 -20.92
C THR A 60 0.26 12.76 -21.10
N SER A 61 1.28 12.19 -21.75
CA SER A 61 2.49 12.95 -22.04
C SER A 61 2.22 14.05 -23.07
N THR A 62 3.08 15.07 -23.10
CA THR A 62 3.03 16.11 -24.13
C THR A 62 3.00 15.53 -25.56
N ASN A 63 3.76 14.46 -25.79
CA ASN A 63 3.82 13.83 -27.11
C ASN A 63 2.53 13.07 -27.43
N ASP A 64 1.94 12.37 -26.46
CA ASP A 64 0.69 11.63 -26.65
C ASP A 64 -0.48 12.59 -26.90
N CYS A 65 -0.56 13.68 -26.13
CA CYS A 65 -1.55 14.73 -26.33
C CYS A 65 -1.43 15.35 -27.73
N LYS A 66 -0.21 15.73 -28.13
CA LYS A 66 0.04 16.26 -29.49
C LYS A 66 -0.25 15.23 -30.57
N CYS A 67 0.01 13.95 -30.33
CA CYS A 67 -0.31 12.87 -31.25
C CYS A 67 -1.82 12.72 -31.43
N GLU A 68 -2.61 12.80 -30.35
CA GLU A 68 -4.07 12.79 -30.41
C GLU A 68 -4.59 14.00 -31.20
N ILE A 69 -4.16 15.22 -30.86
CA ILE A 69 -4.52 16.45 -31.62
C ILE A 69 -4.21 16.30 -33.11
N LYS A 70 -3.04 15.72 -33.43
CA LYS A 70 -2.59 15.48 -34.80
C LYS A 70 -3.56 14.60 -35.60
N GLN A 71 -4.23 13.63 -34.96
CA GLN A 71 -5.17 12.71 -35.62
C GLN A 71 -6.43 13.42 -36.12
N HIS A 72 -6.81 14.56 -35.53
CA HIS A 72 -7.97 15.36 -35.93
C HIS A 72 -7.68 16.36 -37.06
N ILE A 73 -6.42 16.43 -37.52
CA ILE A 73 -5.97 17.37 -38.56
C ILE A 73 -5.54 16.60 -39.81
N PRO A 74 -6.11 16.87 -41.01
CA PRO A 74 -5.68 16.26 -42.27
C PRO A 74 -4.19 16.45 -42.53
N LEU A 75 -3.53 15.43 -43.11
CA LEU A 75 -2.07 15.42 -43.27
C LEU A 75 -1.57 16.58 -44.13
N GLU A 76 -2.36 17.02 -45.09
CA GLU A 76 -2.07 18.03 -46.11
C GLU A 76 -1.87 19.43 -45.52
N ILE A 77 -2.57 19.74 -44.42
CA ILE A 77 -2.57 21.07 -43.78
C ILE A 77 -1.94 21.04 -42.39
N ARG A 78 -1.41 19.88 -41.98
CA ARG A 78 -0.92 19.63 -40.63
C ARG A 78 0.41 20.32 -40.37
N MET A 79 0.35 21.41 -39.60
CA MET A 79 1.53 22.15 -39.14
C MET A 79 1.76 22.02 -37.62
N LYS A 80 3.01 22.16 -37.20
CA LYS A 80 3.41 22.14 -35.77
C LYS A 80 2.62 23.13 -34.92
N LYS A 81 2.38 24.32 -35.47
CA LYS A 81 1.66 25.42 -34.79
C LYS A 81 0.27 25.01 -34.28
N HIS A 82 -0.45 24.14 -35.00
CA HIS A 82 -1.80 23.74 -34.59
C HIS A 82 -1.79 22.89 -33.33
N MET A 83 -0.87 21.91 -33.26
CA MET A 83 -0.71 21.06 -32.07
C MET A 83 -0.20 21.86 -30.88
N ASP A 84 0.75 22.77 -31.11
CA ASP A 84 1.30 23.63 -30.06
C ASP A 84 0.23 24.60 -29.52
N ALA A 85 -0.59 25.20 -30.38
CA ALA A 85 -1.67 26.10 -29.96
C ALA A 85 -2.69 25.38 -29.06
N VAL A 86 -3.21 24.23 -29.49
CA VAL A 86 -4.19 23.47 -28.69
C VAL A 86 -3.57 22.99 -27.38
N TYR A 87 -2.37 22.40 -27.43
CA TYR A 87 -1.68 21.93 -26.22
C TYR A 87 -1.42 23.06 -25.21
N ASN A 88 -0.99 24.24 -25.69
CA ASN A 88 -0.69 25.38 -24.82
C ASN A 88 -1.95 25.87 -24.10
N GLU A 89 -3.11 25.88 -24.76
CA GLU A 89 -4.39 26.21 -24.11
C GLU A 89 -4.73 25.18 -23.01
N LEU A 90 -4.60 23.87 -23.30
CA LEU A 90 -4.87 22.81 -22.33
C LEU A 90 -4.01 22.93 -21.06
N ILE A 91 -2.72 23.29 -21.19
CA ILE A 91 -1.83 23.46 -20.03
C ILE A 91 -1.96 24.83 -19.35
N THR A 92 -2.81 25.73 -19.84
CA THR A 92 -3.12 27.00 -19.17
C THR A 92 -4.43 26.98 -18.39
N GLU A 93 -5.19 25.89 -18.48
CA GLU A 93 -6.38 25.68 -17.66
C GLU A 93 -6.11 25.77 -16.15
N PRO A 94 -7.17 26.01 -15.34
CA PRO A 94 -7.09 25.94 -13.89
C PRO A 94 -6.47 24.61 -13.43
N LEU A 95 -5.51 24.73 -12.53
CA LEU A 95 -4.85 23.58 -11.92
C LEU A 95 -5.83 22.82 -11.02
N VAL A 96 -6.05 21.54 -11.31
CA VAL A 96 -6.74 20.63 -10.40
C VAL A 96 -5.69 19.93 -9.52
N PRO A 97 -5.76 20.06 -8.18
CA PRO A 97 -4.83 19.38 -7.30
C PRO A 97 -4.93 17.86 -7.46
N PHE A 98 -3.79 17.18 -7.62
CA PHE A 98 -3.77 15.72 -7.72
C PHE A 98 -4.40 15.04 -6.48
N SER A 99 -4.35 15.70 -5.31
CA SER A 99 -4.98 15.23 -4.07
C SER A 99 -6.50 15.07 -4.13
N SER A 100 -7.16 15.73 -5.10
CA SER A 100 -8.59 15.60 -5.38
C SER A 100 -8.93 14.30 -6.11
N PHE A 101 -7.95 13.68 -6.78
CA PHE A 101 -8.15 12.39 -7.44
C PHE A 101 -8.16 11.26 -6.42
N ASN A 102 -9.11 10.34 -6.59
CA ASN A 102 -9.35 9.18 -5.73
C ASN A 102 -9.58 9.56 -4.25
N ALA A 103 -10.09 10.77 -4.01
CA ALA A 103 -10.27 11.32 -2.67
C ALA A 103 -11.58 10.87 -2.01
N ASP A 104 -12.58 10.51 -2.81
CA ASP A 104 -13.89 10.08 -2.33
C ASP A 104 -13.86 8.61 -1.88
N GLU A 105 -13.89 8.40 -0.56
CA GLU A 105 -13.87 7.08 0.08
C GLU A 105 -15.18 6.29 -0.10
N SER A 106 -16.26 6.94 -0.55
CA SER A 106 -17.58 6.30 -0.72
C SER A 106 -17.73 5.55 -2.03
N ILE A 107 -16.75 5.65 -2.95
CA ILE A 107 -16.82 5.06 -4.28
C ILE A 107 -15.63 4.13 -4.59
N ILE A 108 -15.87 3.18 -5.49
CA ILE A 108 -14.85 2.35 -6.14
C ILE A 108 -15.09 2.38 -7.65
N ASN A 109 -14.10 2.79 -8.42
CA ASN A 109 -14.17 2.81 -9.89
C ASN A 109 -13.79 1.42 -10.44
N MET A 110 -14.76 0.72 -11.05
CA MET A 110 -14.66 -0.68 -11.46
C MET A 110 -14.88 -0.83 -12.97
N GLU A 111 -14.58 -2.00 -13.54
CA GLU A 111 -14.64 -2.24 -14.98
C GLU A 111 -16.04 -1.99 -15.59
N ASP A 112 -17.08 -2.16 -14.78
CA ASP A 112 -18.49 -2.05 -15.14
C ASP A 112 -19.20 -0.82 -14.54
N GLY A 113 -18.44 0.18 -14.08
CA GLY A 113 -18.96 1.46 -13.59
C GLY A 113 -18.39 1.87 -12.23
N VAL A 114 -18.96 2.94 -11.67
CA VAL A 114 -18.58 3.44 -10.35
C VAL A 114 -19.52 2.85 -9.30
N LEU A 115 -19.00 2.00 -8.42
CA LEU A 115 -19.71 1.41 -7.30
C LEU A 115 -19.76 2.41 -6.13
N HIS A 116 -20.96 2.66 -5.61
CA HIS A 116 -21.19 3.46 -4.41
C HIS A 116 -21.33 2.54 -3.21
N LEU A 117 -20.47 2.69 -2.19
CA LEU A 117 -20.38 1.80 -1.03
C LEU A 117 -21.58 1.92 -0.07
N ASP A 118 -22.20 3.10 -0.01
CA ASP A 118 -23.36 3.34 0.86
C ASP A 118 -24.59 2.55 0.38
N THR A 119 -24.83 2.53 -0.93
CA THR A 119 -26.01 1.90 -1.55
C THR A 119 -25.71 0.55 -2.19
N MET A 120 -24.43 0.21 -2.42
CA MET A 120 -23.97 -0.94 -3.22
C MET A 120 -24.51 -0.95 -4.66
N THR A 121 -24.80 0.23 -5.21
CA THR A 121 -25.29 0.40 -6.59
C THR A 121 -24.20 1.01 -7.47
N LYS A 122 -24.27 0.71 -8.78
CA LYS A 122 -23.32 1.24 -9.77
C LYS A 122 -23.94 2.38 -10.58
N THR A 123 -23.14 3.42 -10.86
CA THR A 123 -23.45 4.45 -11.85
C THR A 123 -22.51 4.31 -13.05
N PRO A 124 -22.87 4.82 -14.24
CA PRO A 124 -21.93 4.92 -15.36
C PRO A 124 -20.68 5.71 -14.97
N HIS A 125 -19.59 5.47 -15.68
CA HIS A 125 -18.41 6.30 -15.57
C HIS A 125 -18.72 7.74 -15.99
N SER A 126 -18.10 8.70 -15.31
CA SER A 126 -18.25 10.13 -15.61
C SER A 126 -16.92 10.84 -15.44
N HIS A 127 -16.63 11.77 -16.34
CA HIS A 127 -15.46 12.66 -16.24
C HIS A 127 -15.55 13.60 -15.03
N GLU A 128 -16.74 13.80 -14.46
CA GLU A 128 -16.95 14.56 -13.22
C GLU A 128 -16.38 13.82 -11.99
N ILE A 129 -16.13 12.52 -12.10
CA ILE A 129 -15.53 11.71 -11.03
C ILE A 129 -14.02 11.62 -11.26
N TYR A 130 -13.27 12.34 -10.43
CA TYR A 130 -11.80 12.36 -10.49
C TYR A 130 -11.20 11.06 -9.93
N SER A 131 -11.09 10.06 -10.79
CA SER A 131 -10.45 8.78 -10.48
C SER A 131 -9.35 8.48 -11.49
N THR A 132 -8.15 8.15 -11.00
CA THR A 132 -7.03 7.64 -11.83
C THR A 132 -6.89 6.13 -11.74
N ILE A 133 -7.66 5.50 -10.85
CA ILE A 133 -7.60 4.08 -10.54
C ILE A 133 -8.83 3.42 -11.15
N LEU A 134 -8.63 2.31 -11.84
CA LEU A 134 -9.71 1.47 -12.35
C LEU A 134 -9.43 0.05 -11.89
N ILE A 135 -10.33 -0.53 -11.10
CA ILE A 135 -10.25 -1.93 -10.71
C ILE A 135 -10.83 -2.76 -11.88
N PRO A 136 -10.04 -3.61 -12.56
CA PRO A 136 -10.43 -4.33 -13.77
C PRO A 136 -11.28 -5.58 -13.43
N CYS A 137 -12.23 -5.40 -12.51
CA CYS A 137 -13.13 -6.43 -11.99
C CYS A 137 -14.57 -5.91 -12.04
N ARG A 138 -15.53 -6.82 -12.12
CA ARG A 138 -16.97 -6.53 -12.07
C ARG A 138 -17.55 -6.90 -10.71
N TYR A 139 -18.29 -5.98 -10.10
CA TYR A 139 -18.92 -6.24 -8.81
C TYR A 139 -20.27 -6.95 -8.98
N SER A 140 -20.45 -8.04 -8.23
CA SER A 140 -21.71 -8.78 -8.09
C SER A 140 -22.00 -9.05 -6.62
N ALA A 141 -23.17 -8.63 -6.15
CA ALA A 141 -23.57 -8.82 -4.76
C ALA A 141 -23.80 -10.30 -4.45
N GLY A 142 -23.46 -10.71 -3.23
CA GLY A 142 -23.76 -12.05 -2.72
C GLY A 142 -22.83 -13.15 -3.23
N MET A 143 -21.70 -12.80 -3.85
CA MET A 143 -20.64 -13.74 -4.20
C MET A 143 -20.08 -14.40 -2.94
N THR A 144 -19.70 -15.67 -3.06
CA THR A 144 -19.15 -16.50 -2.00
C THR A 144 -17.88 -17.21 -2.45
N PHE A 145 -17.18 -17.86 -1.53
CA PHE A 145 -16.00 -18.66 -1.87
C PHE A 145 -16.29 -19.86 -2.78
N ASP A 146 -17.56 -20.25 -2.97
CA ASP A 146 -17.94 -21.27 -3.95
C ASP A 146 -17.89 -20.76 -5.39
N ASP A 147 -17.93 -19.43 -5.57
CA ASP A 147 -17.77 -18.76 -6.88
C ASP A 147 -16.28 -18.54 -7.25
N CYS A 148 -15.36 -18.78 -6.31
CA CYS A 148 -13.91 -18.72 -6.51
C CYS A 148 -13.19 -19.92 -5.85
N PRO A 149 -13.46 -21.15 -6.30
CA PRO A 149 -12.97 -22.36 -5.64
C PRO A 149 -11.44 -22.45 -5.62
N LYS A 150 -10.72 -22.00 -6.67
CA LYS A 150 -9.26 -22.03 -6.67
C LYS A 150 -8.70 -21.08 -5.61
N PHE A 151 -9.27 -19.89 -5.51
CA PHE A 151 -8.89 -18.92 -4.48
C PHE A 151 -9.26 -19.37 -3.07
N ARG A 152 -10.43 -19.99 -2.88
CA ARG A 152 -10.82 -20.60 -1.61
C ARG A 152 -9.81 -21.62 -1.14
N ASP A 153 -9.42 -22.55 -2.02
CA ASP A 153 -8.50 -23.63 -1.70
C ASP A 153 -7.09 -23.08 -1.44
N TYR A 154 -6.63 -22.13 -2.27
CA TYR A 154 -5.39 -21.40 -2.04
C TYR A 154 -5.36 -20.69 -0.68
N LEU A 155 -6.43 -19.96 -0.33
CA LEU A 155 -6.50 -19.20 0.90
C LEU A 155 -6.55 -20.15 2.10
N HIS A 156 -7.31 -21.24 2.01
CA HIS A 156 -7.31 -22.32 3.00
C HIS A 156 -5.90 -22.89 3.21
N GLU A 157 -5.14 -23.11 2.13
CA GLU A 157 -3.76 -23.60 2.21
C GLU A 157 -2.81 -22.57 2.87
N LEU A 158 -2.94 -21.29 2.52
CA LEU A 158 -2.11 -20.19 3.00
C LEU A 158 -2.22 -19.98 4.52
N VAL A 159 -3.44 -20.07 5.06
CA VAL A 159 -3.73 -19.81 6.48
C VAL A 159 -4.09 -21.07 7.27
N ASN A 160 -3.88 -22.25 6.70
CA ASN A 160 -4.16 -23.55 7.32
C ASN A 160 -5.60 -23.69 7.84
N GLY A 161 -6.57 -23.23 7.04
CA GLY A 161 -8.00 -23.35 7.32
C GLY A 161 -8.55 -22.39 8.39
N ASP A 162 -7.76 -21.43 8.89
CA ASP A 162 -8.23 -20.47 9.88
C ASP A 162 -9.18 -19.41 9.26
N GLU A 163 -10.46 -19.46 9.62
CA GLU A 163 -11.50 -18.59 9.07
C GLU A 163 -11.36 -17.11 9.47
N GLU A 164 -10.81 -16.81 10.65
CA GLU A 164 -10.56 -15.42 11.07
C GLU A 164 -9.43 -14.80 10.24
N LEU A 165 -8.39 -15.58 9.93
CA LEU A 165 -7.31 -15.15 9.04
C LEU A 165 -7.77 -14.99 7.58
N LYS A 166 -8.65 -15.88 7.09
CA LYS A 166 -9.28 -15.70 5.77
C LYS A 166 -10.05 -14.39 5.70
N THR A 167 -10.88 -14.15 6.72
CA THR A 167 -11.68 -12.92 6.83
C THR A 167 -10.78 -11.68 6.86
N LEU A 168 -9.72 -11.70 7.67
CA LEU A 168 -8.75 -10.61 7.74
C LEU A 168 -8.10 -10.31 6.38
N ILE A 169 -7.70 -11.34 5.63
CA ILE A 169 -7.12 -11.16 4.30
C ILE A 169 -8.12 -10.50 3.35
N MET A 170 -9.39 -10.95 3.35
CA MET A 170 -10.43 -10.39 2.50
C MET A 170 -10.74 -8.92 2.86
N GLU A 171 -10.83 -8.61 4.14
CA GLU A 171 -10.99 -7.25 4.62
C GLU A 171 -9.82 -6.36 4.18
N TYR A 172 -8.58 -6.84 4.32
CA TYR A 172 -7.38 -6.10 3.92
C TYR A 172 -7.34 -5.85 2.41
N MET A 173 -7.66 -6.88 1.61
CA MET A 173 -7.81 -6.77 0.15
C MET A 173 -8.88 -5.75 -0.23
N GLY A 174 -10.02 -5.77 0.45
CA GLY A 174 -11.12 -4.83 0.21
C GLY A 174 -10.69 -3.39 0.42
N VAL A 175 -9.91 -3.10 1.47
CA VAL A 175 -9.38 -1.75 1.68
C VAL A 175 -8.42 -1.34 0.56
N ILE A 176 -7.54 -2.25 0.13
CA ILE A 176 -6.57 -1.99 -0.95
C ILE A 176 -7.25 -1.65 -2.28
N VAL A 177 -8.34 -2.33 -2.63
CA VAL A 177 -9.07 -2.07 -3.90
C VAL A 177 -9.99 -0.84 -3.81
N SER A 178 -10.21 -0.31 -2.61
CA SER A 178 -11.12 0.81 -2.36
C SER A 178 -10.42 2.16 -2.28
N ASN A 179 -11.21 3.23 -2.22
CA ASN A 179 -10.70 4.56 -1.93
C ASN A 179 -10.45 4.83 -0.43
N VAL A 180 -10.91 3.95 0.47
CA VAL A 180 -10.80 4.12 1.93
C VAL A 180 -9.35 4.29 2.35
N TYR A 181 -9.09 5.30 3.19
CA TYR A 181 -7.75 5.64 3.61
C TYR A 181 -7.21 4.64 4.63
N GLY A 182 -6.09 3.99 4.30
CA GLY A 182 -5.48 2.94 5.11
C GLY A 182 -5.09 3.38 6.52
N TYR A 183 -4.72 4.66 6.71
CA TYR A 183 -4.36 5.20 8.02
C TYR A 183 -5.52 5.17 9.03
N ARG A 184 -6.77 5.05 8.58
CA ARG A 184 -7.94 4.91 9.47
C ARG A 184 -7.85 3.64 10.33
N TYR A 185 -7.25 2.60 9.77
CA TYR A 185 -7.07 1.31 10.45
C TYR A 185 -5.88 1.30 11.40
N LYS A 186 -4.85 2.11 11.13
CA LYS A 186 -3.57 2.10 11.85
C LYS A 186 -2.90 0.72 11.89
N LYS A 187 -3.00 -0.03 10.80
CA LYS A 187 -2.43 -1.39 10.67
C LYS A 187 -1.55 -1.53 9.41
N MET A 188 -0.65 -2.50 9.47
CA MET A 188 0.11 -3.05 8.36
C MET A 188 0.07 -4.59 8.42
N LEU A 189 0.15 -5.23 7.26
CA LEU A 189 0.09 -6.67 7.11
C LEU A 189 1.49 -7.28 6.94
N MET A 190 1.80 -8.26 7.76
CA MET A 190 3.01 -9.08 7.67
C MET A 190 2.62 -10.52 7.38
N LEU A 191 2.96 -11.02 6.20
CA LEU A 191 2.92 -12.44 5.91
C LEU A 191 4.26 -13.05 6.32
N HIS A 192 4.25 -13.83 7.40
CA HIS A 192 5.45 -14.36 8.04
C HIS A 192 5.55 -15.88 7.89
N GLY A 193 6.67 -16.38 7.40
CA GLY A 193 6.96 -17.82 7.40
C GLY A 193 7.95 -18.19 6.31
N LYS A 194 8.36 -19.47 6.26
CA LYS A 194 9.37 -19.97 5.31
C LYS A 194 9.03 -19.68 3.85
N GLY A 195 10.02 -19.74 2.96
CA GLY A 195 9.78 -19.63 1.51
C GLY A 195 8.85 -20.73 0.98
N ASN A 196 8.23 -20.48 -0.16
CA ASN A 196 7.33 -21.42 -0.87
C ASN A 196 6.03 -21.76 -0.12
N THR A 197 5.41 -20.80 0.57
CA THR A 197 4.13 -20.99 1.28
C THR A 197 2.97 -20.23 0.62
N GLY A 198 3.12 -19.77 -0.62
CA GLY A 198 2.10 -18.99 -1.32
C GLY A 198 2.07 -17.47 -1.06
N LYS A 199 2.77 -16.93 -0.05
CA LYS A 199 2.74 -15.49 0.30
C LYS A 199 2.86 -14.52 -0.89
N SER A 200 3.84 -14.78 -1.76
CA SER A 200 4.10 -13.94 -2.93
C SER A 200 2.95 -13.97 -3.95
N VAL A 201 2.24 -15.10 -4.06
CA VAL A 201 1.07 -15.26 -4.94
C VAL A 201 -0.06 -14.32 -4.52
N LEU A 202 -0.37 -14.22 -3.22
CA LEU A 202 -1.40 -13.28 -2.73
C LEU A 202 -1.03 -11.83 -3.08
N ARG A 203 0.22 -11.43 -2.80
CA ARG A 203 0.67 -10.07 -3.09
C ARG A 203 0.63 -9.77 -4.59
N GLU A 204 1.05 -10.71 -5.43
CA GLU A 204 1.05 -10.55 -6.88
C GLU A 204 -0.37 -10.48 -7.45
N LEU A 205 -1.29 -11.31 -6.96
CA LEU A 205 -2.71 -11.24 -7.30
C LEU A 205 -3.28 -9.85 -6.98
N ILE A 206 -3.03 -9.34 -5.77
CA ILE A 206 -3.51 -8.01 -5.35
C ILE A 206 -2.94 -6.92 -6.25
N ILE A 207 -1.64 -6.96 -6.56
CA ILE A 207 -0.99 -5.99 -7.45
C ILE A 207 -1.60 -6.02 -8.84
N ARG A 208 -1.87 -7.21 -9.38
CA ARG A 208 -2.52 -7.36 -10.68
C ARG A 208 -3.95 -6.83 -10.70
N ILE A 209 -4.67 -6.91 -9.57
CA ILE A 209 -6.02 -6.34 -9.41
C ILE A 209 -5.96 -4.81 -9.35
N ILE A 210 -5.04 -4.22 -8.59
CA ILE A 210 -4.97 -2.74 -8.48
C ILE A 210 -4.20 -2.08 -9.62
N GLY A 211 -3.40 -2.82 -10.38
CA GLY A 211 -2.46 -2.29 -11.37
C GLY A 211 -1.11 -1.93 -10.76
N GLU A 212 -0.03 -2.20 -11.50
CA GLU A 212 1.35 -1.94 -11.06
C GLU A 212 1.59 -0.46 -10.74
N GLU A 213 0.91 0.46 -11.44
CA GLU A 213 1.00 1.89 -11.21
C GLU A 213 0.49 2.32 -9.82
N ASN A 214 -0.37 1.51 -9.20
CA ASN A 214 -0.96 1.76 -7.88
C ASN A 214 -0.22 1.03 -6.74
N ASN A 215 0.83 0.29 -7.07
CA ASN A 215 1.73 -0.36 -6.13
C ASN A 215 3.09 0.35 -6.06
N GLN A 216 3.77 0.22 -4.93
CA GLN A 216 5.19 0.51 -4.80
C GLN A 216 5.92 -0.64 -4.07
N SER A 217 6.74 -1.36 -4.82
CA SER A 217 7.65 -2.35 -4.25
C SER A 217 8.81 -1.65 -3.54
N ILE A 218 8.82 -1.68 -2.21
CA ILE A 218 9.81 -1.00 -1.38
C ILE A 218 9.98 -1.76 -0.06
N ASN A 219 11.21 -1.95 0.39
CA ASN A 219 11.47 -2.56 1.70
C ASN A 219 11.45 -1.49 2.82
N ILE A 220 11.37 -1.91 4.08
CA ILE A 220 11.25 -0.94 5.19
C ILE A 220 12.55 -0.10 5.39
N GLU A 221 13.71 -0.63 5.00
CA GLU A 221 14.97 0.12 5.03
C GLU A 221 14.95 1.29 4.04
N GLN A 222 14.50 1.04 2.81
CA GLN A 222 14.33 2.07 1.78
C GLN A 222 13.28 3.09 2.17
N LEU A 223 12.20 2.70 2.84
CA LEU A 223 11.20 3.64 3.38
C LEU A 223 11.81 4.66 4.35
N ASN A 224 12.84 4.26 5.11
CA ASN A 224 13.57 5.13 6.03
C ASN A 224 14.60 6.04 5.33
N SER A 225 14.80 5.91 4.02
CA SER A 225 15.71 6.79 3.27
C SER A 225 15.07 8.14 2.91
N ASP A 226 15.90 9.15 2.65
CA ASP A 226 15.47 10.53 2.32
C ASP A 226 14.44 10.62 1.18
N PHE A 227 14.49 9.68 0.22
CA PHE A 227 13.61 9.62 -0.94
C PHE A 227 12.56 8.50 -0.87
N GLY A 228 12.61 7.65 0.16
CA GLY A 228 11.76 6.47 0.31
C GLY A 228 10.30 6.84 0.46
N ALA A 229 10.01 7.74 1.40
CA ALA A 229 8.65 8.19 1.69
C ALA A 229 7.96 8.78 0.44
N ALA A 230 8.66 9.57 -0.37
CA ALA A 230 8.07 10.18 -1.57
C ALA A 230 7.56 9.15 -2.59
N GLN A 231 8.10 7.92 -2.60
CA GLN A 231 7.74 6.88 -3.58
C GLN A 231 6.40 6.20 -3.28
N VAL A 232 5.95 6.22 -2.02
CA VAL A 232 4.66 5.61 -1.65
C VAL A 232 3.50 6.58 -1.78
N LYS A 233 3.76 7.86 -2.09
CA LYS A 233 2.71 8.86 -2.30
C LYS A 233 1.77 8.39 -3.42
N ASP A 234 0.47 8.51 -3.17
CA ASP A 234 -0.62 8.15 -4.08
C ASP A 234 -0.72 6.66 -4.45
N LYS A 235 -0.02 5.77 -3.71
CA LYS A 235 -0.07 4.31 -3.91
C LYS A 235 -1.11 3.65 -3.01
N ARG A 236 -1.86 2.69 -3.53
CA ARG A 236 -2.82 1.85 -2.77
C ARG A 236 -2.13 0.82 -1.89
N LEU A 237 -1.05 0.23 -2.40
CA LEU A 237 -0.27 -0.78 -1.71
C LEU A 237 1.21 -0.45 -1.79
N SER A 238 1.92 -0.53 -0.67
CA SER A 238 3.37 -0.47 -0.66
C SER A 238 3.95 -1.58 0.20
N GLY A 239 5.14 -2.04 -0.15
CA GLY A 239 5.89 -3.01 0.64
C GLY A 239 6.63 -4.00 -0.24
N ALA A 240 7.12 -5.10 0.33
CA ALA A 240 8.01 -6.03 -0.38
C ALA A 240 7.49 -7.47 -0.37
N GLY A 241 7.70 -8.18 -1.48
CA GLY A 241 7.38 -9.61 -1.62
C GLY A 241 8.39 -10.56 -1.00
N ASP A 242 9.56 -10.04 -0.59
CA ASP A 242 10.53 -10.75 0.24
C ASP A 242 11.38 -9.73 1.02
N MET A 243 11.31 -9.79 2.34
CA MET A 243 12.14 -8.99 3.23
C MET A 243 13.22 -9.86 3.88
N THR A 244 14.47 -9.46 3.70
CA THR A 244 15.67 -10.04 4.32
C THR A 244 16.21 -9.20 5.48
N VAL A 245 15.54 -8.11 5.84
CA VAL A 245 16.06 -7.13 6.81
C VAL A 245 16.03 -7.68 8.23
N LYS A 246 17.22 -7.79 8.85
CA LYS A 246 17.40 -8.31 10.21
C LYS A 246 17.18 -7.27 11.31
N SER A 247 17.38 -5.98 11.01
CA SER A 247 17.15 -4.87 11.94
C SER A 247 16.71 -3.62 11.19
N LEU A 248 15.70 -2.94 11.70
CA LEU A 248 15.14 -1.71 11.18
C LEU A 248 15.50 -0.57 12.13
N GLY A 249 16.07 0.50 11.57
CA GLY A 249 16.57 1.63 12.33
C GLY A 249 15.48 2.37 13.11
N GLN A 250 14.39 2.80 12.44
CA GLN A 250 13.39 3.67 13.06
C GLN A 250 11.95 3.19 12.80
N ILE A 251 11.23 2.93 13.89
CA ILE A 251 9.79 2.60 13.88
C ILE A 251 8.90 3.82 13.54
N GLU A 252 9.45 5.03 13.65
CA GLU A 252 8.72 6.29 13.45
C GLU A 252 8.09 6.38 12.07
N ILE A 253 8.82 5.98 11.00
CA ILE A 253 8.26 5.98 9.65
C ILE A 253 7.03 5.09 9.52
N ILE A 254 7.02 3.92 10.19
CA ILE A 254 5.86 3.01 10.20
C ILE A 254 4.69 3.68 10.91
N LYS A 255 4.95 4.37 12.03
CA LYS A 255 3.91 5.10 12.76
C LYS A 255 3.28 6.18 11.90
N SER A 256 4.09 6.93 11.15
CA SER A 256 3.62 7.97 10.25
C SER A 256 2.89 7.41 9.03
N LEU A 257 3.40 6.35 8.41
CA LEU A 257 2.76 5.72 7.23
C LEU A 257 1.44 5.03 7.56
N THR A 258 1.35 4.36 8.71
CA THR A 258 0.10 3.73 9.14
C THR A 258 -0.79 4.71 9.91
N GLY A 259 -0.29 5.89 10.27
CA GLY A 259 -1.02 6.95 10.96
C GLY A 259 -1.47 8.06 10.01
N SER A 260 -2.17 9.04 10.55
CA SER A 260 -2.61 10.24 9.80
C SER A 260 -1.56 11.37 9.86
N ASP A 261 -0.29 11.03 10.09
CA ASP A 261 0.78 12.02 10.22
C ASP A 261 1.23 12.48 8.83
N ASN A 262 1.61 13.74 8.69
CA ASN A 262 2.21 14.23 7.46
C ASN A 262 3.64 13.71 7.35
N LEU A 263 3.94 13.09 6.20
CA LEU A 263 5.27 12.68 5.81
C LEU A 263 5.89 13.75 4.91
N ASN A 264 7.16 14.06 5.15
CA ASN A 264 7.96 14.88 4.25
C ASN A 264 8.85 13.96 3.41
N GLY A 265 8.68 13.99 2.10
CA GLY A 265 9.49 13.23 1.15
C GLY A 265 10.33 14.16 0.30
N ASN A 266 11.65 13.96 0.29
CA ASN A 266 12.51 14.67 -0.66
C ASN A 266 12.31 14.08 -2.06
N ARG A 267 12.40 14.93 -3.08
CA ARG A 267 12.40 14.52 -4.50
C ARG A 267 13.72 14.93 -5.12
N LYS A 268 14.32 14.04 -5.91
CA LYS A 268 15.60 14.34 -6.56
C LYS A 268 15.42 15.52 -7.52
N HIS A 269 16.18 16.59 -7.32
CA HIS A 269 16.15 17.82 -8.12
C HIS A 269 14.78 18.53 -8.20
N LYS A 270 13.91 18.32 -7.19
CA LYS A 270 12.59 18.97 -7.07
C LYS A 270 12.33 19.35 -5.62
N ASP A 271 11.36 20.22 -5.40
CA ASP A 271 10.94 20.59 -4.06
C ASP A 271 10.44 19.37 -3.27
N ALA A 272 10.69 19.40 -1.97
CA ALA A 272 10.16 18.42 -1.03
C ALA A 272 8.62 18.46 -1.03
N ILE A 273 8.01 17.30 -0.83
CA ILE A 273 6.56 17.15 -0.79
C ILE A 273 6.12 16.77 0.62
N SER A 274 4.99 17.30 1.06
CA SER A 274 4.32 16.87 2.29
C SER A 274 3.01 16.18 1.95
N PHE A 275 2.76 15.00 2.52
CA PHE A 275 1.55 14.22 2.23
C PHE A 275 1.23 13.23 3.36
N GLN A 276 -0.04 12.78 3.43
CA GLN A 276 -0.43 11.64 4.25
C GLN A 276 -0.49 10.38 3.38
N TYR A 277 0.07 9.27 3.85
CA TYR A 277 0.00 8.02 3.10
C TYR A 277 -1.41 7.42 3.20
N ARG A 278 -2.13 7.38 2.06
CA ARG A 278 -3.52 6.91 1.97
C ARG A 278 -3.64 5.40 1.76
N GLY A 279 -2.57 4.71 1.37
CA GLY A 279 -2.58 3.28 1.09
C GLY A 279 -2.31 2.40 2.31
N LEU A 280 -2.03 1.13 2.04
CA LEU A 280 -1.72 0.11 3.04
C LEU A 280 -0.32 -0.49 2.83
N LEU A 281 0.27 -0.95 3.93
CA LEU A 281 1.59 -1.57 3.93
C LEU A 281 1.50 -3.10 4.05
N MET A 282 2.04 -3.82 3.08
CA MET A 282 2.06 -5.29 3.06
C MET A 282 3.47 -5.82 2.79
N PHE A 283 4.00 -6.61 3.73
CA PHE A 283 5.31 -7.23 3.59
C PHE A 283 5.24 -8.75 3.74
N CYS A 284 6.00 -9.44 2.91
CA CYS A 284 6.26 -10.87 3.04
C CYS A 284 7.68 -11.04 3.61
N CYS A 285 7.83 -11.89 4.61
CA CYS A 285 9.13 -12.10 5.27
C CYS A 285 9.29 -13.53 5.77
N ASN A 286 10.53 -14.01 5.77
CA ASN A 286 10.88 -15.27 6.43
C ASN A 286 11.18 -15.06 7.92
N GLU A 287 11.77 -13.92 8.26
CA GLU A 287 12.06 -13.47 9.62
C GLU A 287 11.38 -12.13 9.83
N LEU A 288 10.68 -11.96 10.96
CA LEU A 288 10.12 -10.67 11.32
C LEU A 288 11.26 -9.69 11.63
N PRO A 289 11.17 -8.43 11.17
CA PRO A 289 12.24 -7.49 11.40
C PRO A 289 12.34 -7.13 12.88
N ARG A 290 13.53 -6.74 13.35
CA ARG A 290 13.69 -6.13 14.67
C ARG A 290 13.63 -4.62 14.57
N PHE A 291 13.16 -3.95 15.62
CA PHE A 291 13.17 -2.50 15.66
C PHE A 291 13.99 -1.98 16.83
N ASP A 292 14.77 -0.93 16.56
CA ASP A 292 15.33 -0.07 17.58
C ASP A 292 14.35 1.08 17.91
N GLY A 293 14.51 1.70 19.09
CA GLY A 293 13.69 2.84 19.51
C GLY A 293 12.48 2.47 20.39
N ASP A 294 11.32 3.05 20.11
CA ASP A 294 10.10 2.86 20.92
C ASP A 294 9.54 1.43 20.77
N LYS A 295 9.50 0.71 21.88
CA LYS A 295 9.03 -0.68 22.00
C LYS A 295 7.75 -0.78 22.84
N GLY A 296 6.92 0.27 22.89
CA GLY A 296 5.62 0.22 23.57
C GLY A 296 4.57 -0.61 22.83
N VAL A 297 3.53 -1.04 23.54
CA VAL A 297 2.44 -1.89 23.02
C VAL A 297 1.79 -1.31 21.76
N HIS A 298 1.61 0.02 21.72
CA HIS A 298 1.01 0.78 20.62
C HIS A 298 1.78 0.67 19.29
N VAL A 299 3.05 0.25 19.31
CA VAL A 299 3.81 -0.08 18.11
C VAL A 299 3.34 -1.42 17.55
N TYR A 300 3.31 -2.45 18.38
CA TYR A 300 2.97 -3.82 17.97
C TYR A 300 1.51 -3.96 17.58
N GLU A 301 0.63 -3.13 18.14
CA GLU A 301 -0.77 -3.02 17.70
C GLU A 301 -0.90 -2.71 16.21
N ARG A 302 0.08 -2.07 15.58
CA ARG A 302 0.06 -1.78 14.14
C ARG A 302 0.28 -3.02 13.27
N PHE A 303 0.77 -4.12 13.84
CA PHE A 303 1.12 -5.32 13.08
C PHE A 303 -0.02 -6.34 13.09
N LEU A 304 -0.46 -6.71 11.89
CA LEU A 304 -1.27 -7.88 11.61
C LEU A 304 -0.33 -8.96 11.07
N ILE A 305 0.04 -9.93 11.92
CA ILE A 305 1.05 -10.94 11.57
C ILE A 305 0.34 -12.26 11.27
N ILE A 306 0.29 -12.62 9.99
CA ILE A 306 -0.27 -13.88 9.51
C ILE A 306 0.85 -14.91 9.39
N PRO A 307 0.83 -16.00 10.17
CA PRO A 307 1.84 -17.06 10.07
C PRO A 307 1.52 -18.01 8.91
N CYS A 308 2.27 -17.91 7.83
CA CYS A 308 2.19 -18.80 6.67
C CYS A 308 3.14 -19.99 6.87
N ASN A 309 2.67 -21.03 7.56
CA ASN A 309 3.50 -22.17 7.96
C ASN A 309 3.48 -23.33 6.95
N ASN A 310 2.55 -23.31 5.99
CA ASN A 310 2.35 -24.43 5.08
C ASN A 310 3.27 -24.31 3.86
N VAL A 311 4.35 -25.10 3.84
CA VAL A 311 5.32 -25.11 2.73
C VAL A 311 4.77 -26.01 1.62
N VAL A 312 4.53 -25.42 0.45
CA VAL A 312 4.04 -26.13 -0.73
C VAL A 312 5.17 -27.00 -1.30
N GLU A 313 4.90 -28.30 -1.35
CA GLU A 313 5.78 -29.31 -1.93
C GLU A 313 6.10 -28.98 -3.39
N LYS A 314 7.32 -29.28 -3.83
CA LYS A 314 7.79 -28.94 -5.18
C LYS A 314 6.89 -29.50 -6.29
N SER A 315 6.35 -30.70 -6.10
CA SER A 315 5.41 -31.37 -7.01
C SER A 315 4.06 -30.67 -7.13
N ARG A 316 3.63 -29.95 -6.08
CA ARG A 316 2.35 -29.22 -6.02
C ARG A 316 2.49 -27.74 -6.40
N ARG A 317 3.70 -27.27 -6.73
CA ARG A 317 3.92 -25.87 -7.10
C ARG A 317 3.36 -25.63 -8.50
N ASN A 318 2.38 -24.75 -8.57
CA ASN A 318 1.81 -24.28 -9.81
C ASN A 318 2.35 -22.88 -10.15
N SER A 319 3.10 -22.75 -11.25
CA SER A 319 3.62 -21.46 -11.71
C SER A 319 2.55 -20.56 -12.33
N GLN A 320 1.41 -21.12 -12.75
CA GLN A 320 0.27 -20.39 -13.33
C GLN A 320 -0.78 -20.02 -12.28
N LEU A 321 -0.53 -20.29 -11.00
CA LEU A 321 -1.52 -20.09 -9.95
C LEU A 321 -2.04 -18.65 -9.91
N VAL A 322 -1.18 -17.63 -10.08
CA VAL A 322 -1.63 -16.23 -10.11
C VAL A 322 -2.59 -15.97 -11.28
N ASP A 323 -2.33 -16.55 -12.46
CA ASP A 323 -3.22 -16.42 -13.62
C ASP A 323 -4.58 -17.07 -13.34
N GLU A 324 -4.56 -18.29 -12.81
CA GLU A 324 -5.78 -19.03 -12.46
C GLU A 324 -6.61 -18.34 -11.39
N LEU A 325 -5.98 -17.74 -10.38
CA LEU A 325 -6.67 -16.95 -9.36
C LEU A 325 -7.22 -15.64 -9.93
N TYR A 326 -6.53 -15.04 -10.89
CA TYR A 326 -6.97 -13.82 -11.54
C TYR A 326 -8.19 -14.04 -12.46
N GLU A 327 -8.41 -15.25 -12.95
CA GLU A 327 -9.66 -15.63 -13.63
C GLU A 327 -10.88 -15.48 -12.71
N GLU A 328 -10.72 -15.74 -11.41
CA GLU A 328 -11.76 -15.65 -10.38
C GLU A 328 -11.89 -14.25 -9.74
N ARG A 329 -11.14 -13.25 -10.24
CA ARG A 329 -11.00 -11.92 -9.61
C ARG A 329 -12.32 -11.20 -9.32
N ASP A 330 -13.35 -11.37 -10.16
CA ASP A 330 -14.64 -10.70 -9.98
C ASP A 330 -15.33 -11.16 -8.68
N ALA A 331 -15.33 -12.48 -8.42
CA ALA A 331 -15.84 -13.04 -7.18
C ALA A 331 -14.96 -12.65 -5.98
N ILE A 332 -13.63 -12.76 -6.12
CA ILE A 332 -12.67 -12.40 -5.07
C ILE A 332 -12.86 -10.95 -4.62
N VAL A 333 -12.90 -10.01 -5.58
CA VAL A 333 -13.06 -8.57 -5.30
C VAL A 333 -14.44 -8.26 -4.73
N SER A 334 -15.50 -8.92 -5.22
CA SER A 334 -16.84 -8.72 -4.66
C SER A 334 -16.92 -9.14 -3.19
N ILE A 335 -16.36 -10.30 -2.83
CA ILE A 335 -16.26 -10.75 -1.44
C ILE A 335 -15.39 -9.80 -0.60
N ALA A 336 -14.27 -9.33 -1.16
CA ALA A 336 -13.37 -8.40 -0.48
C ALA A 336 -14.06 -7.05 -0.16
N ILE A 337 -14.85 -6.52 -1.10
CA ILE A 337 -15.62 -5.29 -0.90
C ILE A 337 -16.68 -5.50 0.20
N ASP A 338 -17.45 -6.59 0.13
CA ASP A 338 -18.50 -6.90 1.11
C ASP A 338 -17.94 -7.11 2.52
N THR A 339 -16.78 -7.75 2.64
CA THR A 339 -16.10 -7.97 3.93
C THR A 339 -15.48 -6.68 4.47
N MET A 340 -14.84 -5.86 3.63
CA MET A 340 -14.32 -4.56 4.03
C MET A 340 -15.43 -3.57 4.44
N ARG A 341 -16.60 -3.61 3.83
CA ARG A 341 -17.71 -2.76 4.29
C ARG A 341 -18.03 -3.00 5.78
N LYS A 342 -17.98 -4.25 6.24
CA LYS A 342 -18.16 -4.60 7.66
C LYS A 342 -17.07 -4.00 8.56
N THR A 343 -15.86 -3.77 8.05
CA THR A 343 -14.81 -3.10 8.84
C THR A 343 -15.10 -1.62 9.02
N ILE A 344 -15.69 -0.96 8.01
CA ILE A 344 -16.16 0.44 8.11
C ILE A 344 -17.25 0.55 9.18
N GLU A 345 -18.25 -0.34 9.14
CA GLU A 345 -19.35 -0.40 10.12
C GLU A 345 -18.84 -0.64 11.55
N ARG A 346 -17.73 -1.35 11.72
CA ARG A 346 -17.05 -1.56 13.02
C ARG A 346 -16.07 -0.43 13.40
N GLY A 347 -16.11 0.70 12.70
CA GLY A 347 -15.26 1.86 12.97
C GLY A 347 -13.82 1.70 12.49
N TYR A 348 -13.65 1.20 11.26
CA TYR A 348 -12.35 0.95 10.61
C TYR A 348 -11.48 -0.04 11.40
N LYS A 349 -12.08 -1.17 11.78
CA LYS A 349 -11.40 -2.23 12.52
C LYS A 349 -11.39 -3.54 11.74
N PHE A 350 -10.19 -4.05 11.52
CA PHE A 350 -9.97 -5.40 11.01
C PHE A 350 -10.34 -6.46 12.04
N THR A 351 -10.70 -7.64 11.57
CA THR A 351 -10.89 -8.84 12.38
C THR A 351 -9.53 -9.30 12.91
N GLU A 352 -9.38 -9.32 14.24
CA GLU A 352 -8.15 -9.76 14.91
C GLU A 352 -8.40 -11.01 15.73
N GLY A 353 -8.30 -12.15 15.05
CA GLY A 353 -8.47 -13.46 15.66
C GLY A 353 -7.38 -13.84 16.66
N LYS A 354 -7.56 -14.97 17.34
CA LYS A 354 -6.63 -15.46 18.37
C LYS A 354 -5.19 -15.57 17.85
N VAL A 355 -5.03 -16.06 16.62
CA VAL A 355 -3.70 -16.23 15.99
C VAL A 355 -2.97 -14.89 15.85
N ILE A 356 -3.66 -13.83 15.44
CA ILE A 356 -3.06 -12.48 15.29
C ILE A 356 -2.58 -11.96 16.65
N LEU A 357 -3.40 -12.07 17.69
CA LEU A 357 -3.07 -11.61 19.03
C LEU A 357 -1.86 -12.37 19.60
N GLU A 358 -1.81 -13.69 19.40
CA GLU A 358 -0.66 -14.51 19.81
C GLU A 358 0.62 -14.16 19.05
N GLN A 359 0.54 -13.98 17.72
CA GLN A 359 1.70 -13.60 16.91
C GLN A 359 2.22 -12.21 17.29
N ARG A 360 1.33 -11.25 17.56
CA ARG A 360 1.70 -9.93 18.06
C ARG A 360 2.43 -10.02 19.40
N LYS A 361 1.89 -10.77 20.36
CA LYS A 361 2.53 -10.95 21.68
C LYS A 361 3.90 -11.63 21.56
N LYS A 362 4.01 -12.67 20.73
CA LYS A 362 5.30 -13.31 20.42
C LYS A 362 6.28 -12.28 19.85
N TYR A 363 5.83 -11.47 18.90
CA TYR A 363 6.66 -10.46 18.27
C TYR A 363 7.13 -9.35 19.22
N GLU A 364 6.26 -8.93 20.14
CA GLU A 364 6.61 -8.01 21.23
C GLU A 364 7.70 -8.59 22.12
N ILE A 365 7.56 -9.85 22.56
CA ILE A 365 8.56 -10.54 23.38
C ILE A 365 9.90 -10.68 22.62
N LEU A 366 9.84 -11.06 21.34
CA LEU A 366 11.04 -11.19 20.48
C LEU A 366 11.84 -9.89 20.39
N ASN A 367 11.16 -8.74 20.37
CA ASN A 367 11.77 -7.41 20.33
C ASN A 367 12.14 -6.85 21.71
N ASN A 368 11.63 -7.45 22.78
CA ASN A 368 11.82 -6.98 24.16
C ASN A 368 12.29 -8.14 25.06
N SER A 369 13.40 -8.78 24.66
CA SER A 369 13.91 -9.99 25.32
C SER A 369 14.24 -9.76 26.79
N LEU A 370 14.74 -8.58 27.15
CA LEU A 370 15.01 -8.23 28.55
C LEU A 370 13.72 -8.19 29.39
N TYR A 371 12.63 -7.69 28.84
CA TYR A 371 11.33 -7.71 29.53
C TYR A 371 10.86 -9.16 29.76
N GLY A 372 10.94 -10.00 28.73
CA GLY A 372 10.59 -11.43 28.84
C GLY A 372 11.41 -12.15 29.91
N PHE A 373 12.73 -11.89 29.98
CA PHE A 373 13.58 -12.46 31.03
C PHE A 373 13.18 -12.00 32.43
N ILE A 374 12.86 -10.72 32.60
CA ILE A 374 12.45 -10.18 33.90
C ILE A 374 11.11 -10.77 34.34
N GLU A 375 10.12 -10.82 33.45
CA GLU A 375 8.78 -11.33 33.77
C GLU A 375 8.80 -12.84 34.10
N GLN A 376 9.60 -13.62 33.37
CA GLN A 376 9.59 -15.08 33.50
C GLN A 376 10.60 -15.61 34.52
N CYS A 377 11.77 -14.97 34.62
CA CYS A 377 12.92 -15.50 35.34
C CYS A 377 13.35 -14.64 36.53
N CYS A 378 12.78 -13.45 36.74
CA CYS A 378 13.17 -12.58 37.84
C CYS A 378 12.02 -12.34 38.83
N ILE A 379 12.37 -12.19 40.09
CA ILE A 379 11.48 -11.72 41.16
C ILE A 379 11.96 -10.33 41.54
N LEU A 380 11.11 -9.34 41.32
CA LEU A 380 11.41 -7.93 41.59
C LEU A 380 11.30 -7.63 43.08
N ASN A 381 12.12 -6.69 43.57
CA ASN A 381 12.14 -6.23 44.97
C ASN A 381 12.49 -7.32 46.00
N GLU A 382 12.96 -8.49 45.56
CA GLU A 382 13.47 -9.55 46.41
C GLU A 382 14.92 -9.85 46.08
N GLY A 383 15.76 -9.97 47.10
CA GLY A 383 17.16 -10.36 46.93
C GLY A 383 18.03 -9.33 46.19
N VAL A 384 19.27 -9.73 45.93
CA VAL A 384 20.28 -8.91 45.26
C VAL A 384 21.06 -9.81 44.31
N THR A 385 21.10 -9.45 43.03
CA THR A 385 21.84 -10.19 42.00
C THR A 385 23.00 -9.34 41.50
N ARG A 386 24.19 -9.93 41.31
CA ARG A 386 25.33 -9.18 40.77
C ARG A 386 25.05 -8.79 39.33
N ARG A 387 25.44 -7.59 38.92
CA ARG A 387 25.25 -7.13 37.52
C ARG A 387 25.92 -8.07 36.51
N SER A 388 27.07 -8.64 36.84
CA SER A 388 27.77 -9.61 35.99
C SER A 388 27.00 -10.92 35.85
N GLU A 389 26.43 -11.42 36.95
CA GLU A 389 25.61 -12.62 37.03
C GLU A 389 24.31 -12.45 36.25
N PHE A 390 23.62 -11.31 36.47
CA PHE A 390 22.42 -10.96 35.70
C PHE A 390 22.67 -10.96 34.19
N ASN A 391 23.73 -10.28 33.74
CA ASN A 391 24.05 -10.23 32.31
C ASN A 391 24.41 -11.61 31.74
N TYR A 392 25.03 -12.48 32.54
CA TYR A 392 25.38 -13.83 32.13
C TYR A 392 24.14 -14.71 31.98
N GLU A 393 23.28 -14.76 33.00
CA GLU A 393 22.06 -15.56 32.98
C GLU A 393 21.06 -15.06 31.94
N TYR A 394 20.89 -13.74 31.80
CA TYR A 394 20.08 -13.15 30.74
C TYR A 394 20.63 -13.53 29.34
N GLY A 395 21.95 -13.44 29.15
CA GLY A 395 22.59 -13.81 27.90
C GLY A 395 22.41 -15.29 27.56
N LYS A 396 22.49 -16.16 28.56
CA LYS A 396 22.24 -17.59 28.44
C LYS A 396 20.78 -17.87 28.08
N TRP A 397 19.83 -17.32 28.85
CA TRP A 397 18.40 -17.46 28.59
C TRP A 397 18.00 -16.97 27.20
N CYS A 398 18.57 -15.85 26.75
CA CYS A 398 18.37 -15.37 25.39
C CYS A 398 18.89 -16.37 24.34
N LYS A 399 20.07 -16.95 24.54
CA LYS A 399 20.63 -17.95 23.63
C LYS A 399 19.75 -19.19 23.55
N ASP A 400 19.29 -19.70 24.69
CA ASP A 400 18.46 -20.90 24.79
C ASP A 400 17.09 -20.68 24.12
N ASN A 401 16.53 -19.46 24.24
CA ASN A 401 15.27 -19.06 23.62
C ASN A 401 15.41 -18.49 22.19
N LYS A 402 16.62 -18.50 21.60
CA LYS A 402 16.93 -17.91 20.28
C LYS A 402 16.54 -16.43 20.17
N LEU A 403 16.64 -15.72 21.28
CA LEU A 403 16.44 -14.28 21.41
C LEU A 403 17.77 -13.54 21.31
N TYR A 404 17.70 -12.27 20.94
CA TYR A 404 18.89 -11.42 20.90
C TYR A 404 19.06 -10.76 22.25
N VAL A 405 20.31 -10.72 22.69
CA VAL A 405 20.71 -10.06 23.92
C VAL A 405 20.74 -8.56 23.67
N GLU A 406 20.03 -7.79 24.49
CA GLU A 406 20.09 -6.34 24.45
C GLU A 406 21.53 -5.85 24.71
N PRO A 407 22.00 -4.78 24.03
CA PRO A 407 23.31 -4.21 24.28
C PRO A 407 23.51 -3.83 25.76
N LYS A 408 24.72 -4.07 26.32
CA LYS A 408 25.00 -3.85 27.76
C LYS A 408 24.70 -2.44 28.28
N ASN A 409 24.81 -1.43 27.41
CA ASN A 409 24.46 -0.03 27.70
C ASN A 409 22.94 0.18 27.76
N GLN A 410 22.15 -0.56 26.97
CA GLN A 410 20.69 -0.50 26.97
C GLN A 410 20.08 -1.26 28.15
N ILE A 411 20.65 -2.40 28.57
CA ILE A 411 20.12 -3.20 29.69
C ILE A 411 19.91 -2.35 30.94
N GLY A 412 20.93 -1.60 31.36
CA GLY A 412 20.84 -0.75 32.55
C GLY A 412 19.84 0.41 32.41
N LYS A 413 19.70 0.96 31.20
CA LYS A 413 18.74 2.03 30.90
C LYS A 413 17.31 1.50 31.00
N ILE A 414 17.02 0.37 30.35
CA ILE A 414 15.70 -0.27 30.34
C ILE A 414 15.29 -0.70 31.76
N LEU A 415 16.20 -1.29 32.54
CA LEU A 415 15.95 -1.67 33.94
C LEU A 415 15.52 -0.46 34.78
N ARG A 416 16.17 0.68 34.60
CA ARG A 416 15.83 1.92 35.30
C ARG A 416 14.50 2.50 34.85
N GLU A 417 14.32 2.68 33.54
CA GLU A 417 13.16 3.40 32.98
C GLU A 417 11.86 2.59 33.08
N LYS A 418 11.92 1.27 32.84
CA LYS A 418 10.71 0.43 32.77
C LYS A 418 10.42 -0.32 34.06
N PHE A 419 11.43 -0.65 34.85
CA PHE A 419 11.27 -1.48 36.05
C PHE A 419 11.66 -0.77 37.34
N GLN A 420 12.15 0.47 37.26
CA GLN A 420 12.64 1.24 38.43
C GLN A 420 13.79 0.54 39.17
N ILE A 421 14.57 -0.26 38.45
CA ILE A 421 15.72 -1.01 39.00
C ILE A 421 17.01 -0.29 38.64
N GLU A 422 17.69 0.24 39.65
CA GLU A 422 19.01 0.85 39.49
C GLU A 422 20.13 -0.07 39.94
N ALA A 423 21.28 0.05 39.26
CA ALA A 423 22.47 -0.65 39.69
C ALA A 423 23.08 0.09 40.89
N ARG A 424 23.14 -0.55 42.07
CA ARG A 424 23.79 0.02 43.25
C ARG A 424 25.12 -0.66 43.54
N LYS A 425 26.05 0.09 44.14
CA LYS A 425 27.31 -0.45 44.65
C LYS A 425 27.09 -1.04 46.04
N ILE A 426 27.56 -2.27 46.24
CA ILE A 426 27.68 -2.88 47.57
C ILE A 426 29.13 -2.85 48.05
N HIS A 427 29.36 -3.26 49.31
CA HIS A 427 30.69 -3.29 49.93
C HIS A 427 31.67 -4.08 49.03
N GLY A 428 32.83 -3.48 48.70
CA GLY A 428 33.80 -4.04 47.75
C GLY A 428 33.66 -3.56 46.29
N GLY A 429 32.78 -2.59 46.00
CA GLY A 429 32.70 -1.94 44.68
C GLY A 429 31.96 -2.74 43.61
N ILE A 430 31.33 -3.86 43.98
CA ILE A 430 30.54 -4.70 43.10
C ILE A 430 29.20 -4.01 42.78
N MET A 431 28.84 -3.97 41.50
CA MET A 431 27.54 -3.46 41.05
C MET A 431 26.49 -4.57 41.11
N CYS A 432 25.34 -4.28 41.71
CA CYS A 432 24.23 -5.22 41.88
C CYS A 432 22.89 -4.59 41.46
N TYR A 433 21.93 -5.44 41.09
CA TYR A 433 20.53 -5.09 40.89
C TYR A 433 19.69 -5.65 42.04
N ASP A 434 18.68 -4.90 42.47
CA ASP A 434 17.74 -5.30 43.53
C ASP A 434 16.62 -6.18 42.96
N LEU A 435 17.02 -7.36 42.52
CA LEU A 435 16.17 -8.44 42.02
C LEU A 435 16.84 -9.77 42.30
N LYS A 436 16.05 -10.85 42.26
CA LYS A 436 16.52 -12.23 42.36
C LYS A 436 16.18 -13.00 41.09
N ILE A 437 17.15 -13.75 40.58
CA ILE A 437 16.92 -14.67 39.47
C ILE A 437 16.36 -15.99 40.00
N ASN A 438 15.29 -16.46 39.39
CA ASN A 438 14.74 -17.80 39.59
C ASN A 438 15.43 -18.76 38.60
N TYR A 439 16.45 -19.46 39.09
CA TYR A 439 17.28 -20.37 38.30
C TYR A 439 16.53 -21.58 37.73
N GLU A 440 15.44 -22.02 38.36
CA GLU A 440 14.62 -23.13 37.85
C GLU A 440 13.87 -22.73 36.57
N LYS A 441 13.49 -21.46 36.45
CA LYS A 441 12.83 -20.90 35.26
C LYS A 441 13.83 -20.40 34.20
N ALA A 442 15.03 -20.01 34.61
CA ALA A 442 16.08 -19.52 33.72
C ALA A 442 16.82 -20.66 32.97
N GLY A 443 16.70 -21.91 33.42
CA GLY A 443 17.40 -23.07 32.86
C GLY A 443 16.55 -24.06 32.04
N GLN A 444 15.26 -23.77 31.82
CA GLN A 444 14.39 -24.47 30.87
C GLN A 444 14.40 -23.74 29.52
#